data_AF-A0A833DY38-F1
#
_entry.id   AF-A0A833DY38-F1
#
_cell.length_a   1.000
_cell.length_b   1.000
_cell.length_c   1.000
_cell.angle_alpha   90.00
_cell.angle_beta   90.00
_cell.angle_gamma   90.00
#
_symmetry.space_group_name_H-M   'P 1'
#
loop_
_entity.id
_entity.type
_entity.pdbx_description
1 polymer ?
#
loop_
_entity_poly.entity_id
_entity_poly.type
_entity_poly.pdbx_seq_one_letter_code
_entity_poly.pdbx_strand_id
1 'polypeptide(L)'
;KPYIVYAGQDAARIVGLALEGYNVLVVDAIVYGEGGVGDIVIATAEELDEDRGLPPSTHTIPIKVLANYLESKLLVVGVNVDPDNLGLGNKISKEAEEASHTLANLLADILGCRE
;
A
#
# COMPACT_ATOMS: atom_id res chain seq x y z
N LYS A 1 -8.59 -16.91 8.92
CA LYS A 1 -7.13 -16.89 8.66
C LYS A 1 -6.89 -15.97 7.49
N PRO A 2 -5.97 -14.99 7.58
CA PRO A 2 -5.68 -14.11 6.46
C PRO A 2 -5.05 -14.90 5.30
N TYR A 3 -5.32 -14.46 4.08
CA TYR A 3 -4.64 -14.95 2.87
C TYR A 3 -3.65 -13.88 2.44
N ILE A 4 -2.35 -14.18 2.52
CA ILE A 4 -1.27 -13.23 2.24
C ILE A 4 -0.74 -13.48 0.83
N VAL A 5 -0.72 -12.43 0.01
CA VAL A 5 -0.26 -12.50 -1.39
C VAL A 5 0.76 -11.40 -1.64
N TYR A 6 1.88 -11.77 -2.27
CA TYR A 6 2.80 -10.80 -2.85
C TYR A 6 2.37 -10.46 -4.28
N ALA A 7 1.78 -9.28 -4.48
CA ALA A 7 1.27 -8.85 -5.78
C ALA A 7 2.35 -8.21 -6.70
N GLY A 8 3.47 -7.77 -6.12
CA GLY A 8 4.51 -7.05 -6.87
C GLY A 8 3.94 -5.82 -7.58
N GLN A 9 4.33 -5.60 -8.83
CA GLN A 9 3.82 -4.48 -9.64
C GLN A 9 2.45 -4.76 -10.30
N ASP A 10 1.98 -6.01 -10.27
CA ASP A 10 0.71 -6.41 -10.87
C ASP A 10 -0.42 -6.41 -9.83
N ALA A 11 -0.87 -5.20 -9.50
CA ALA A 11 -1.96 -4.98 -8.55
C ALA A 11 -3.29 -5.60 -9.02
N ALA A 12 -3.47 -5.92 -10.31
CA ALA A 12 -4.71 -6.52 -10.82
C ALA A 12 -4.98 -7.91 -10.24
N ARG A 13 -3.95 -8.62 -9.78
CA ARG A 13 -4.09 -9.96 -9.17
C ARG A 13 -4.97 -9.95 -7.91
N ILE A 14 -5.10 -8.80 -7.24
CA ILE A 14 -5.94 -8.68 -6.03
C ILE A 14 -7.44 -8.65 -6.36
N VAL A 15 -7.83 -8.31 -7.59
CA VAL A 15 -9.24 -8.18 -8.00
C VAL A 15 -9.96 -9.51 -7.89
N GLY A 16 -9.31 -10.61 -8.28
CA GLY A 16 -9.90 -11.95 -8.18
C GLY A 16 -10.31 -12.29 -6.74
N LEU A 17 -9.45 -11.98 -5.77
CA LEU A 17 -9.74 -12.20 -4.35
C LEU A 17 -10.93 -11.35 -3.87
N ALA A 18 -10.99 -10.08 -4.29
CA ALA A 18 -12.12 -9.22 -3.93
C ALA A 18 -13.45 -9.69 -4.53
N LEU A 19 -13.43 -10.25 -5.75
CA LEU A 19 -14.60 -10.82 -6.41
C LEU A 19 -15.07 -12.14 -5.76
N GLU A 20 -14.15 -12.91 -5.19
CA GLU A 20 -14.46 -14.09 -4.37
C GLU A 20 -15.06 -13.75 -3.00
N GLY A 21 -15.16 -12.46 -2.67
CA GLY A 21 -15.81 -11.96 -1.45
C GLY A 21 -14.85 -11.66 -0.30
N TYR A 22 -13.55 -11.62 -0.55
CA TYR A 22 -12.57 -11.19 0.45
C TYR A 22 -12.53 -9.67 0.58
N ASN A 23 -12.38 -9.18 1.82
CA ASN A 23 -11.90 -7.82 2.05
C ASN A 23 -10.38 -7.81 1.83
N VAL A 24 -9.90 -6.84 1.07
CA VAL A 24 -8.50 -6.74 0.64
C VAL A 24 -7.84 -5.56 1.34
N LEU A 25 -6.72 -5.84 2.00
CA LEU A 25 -5.80 -4.83 2.50
C LEU A 25 -4.58 -4.82 1.59
N VAL A 26 -4.35 -3.71 0.89
CA VAL A 26 -3.13 -3.48 0.11
C VAL A 26 -2.11 -2.80 1.00
N VAL A 27 -0.89 -3.34 1.00
CA VAL A 27 0.26 -2.72 1.64
C VAL A 27 1.24 -2.28 0.56
N ASP A 28 1.48 -0.97 0.45
CA ASP A 28 2.32 -0.40 -0.60
C ASP A 28 3.21 0.74 -0.10
N ALA A 29 4.23 1.09 -0.88
CA ALA A 29 4.97 2.34 -0.69
C ALA A 29 4.16 3.48 -1.30
N ILE A 30 3.88 4.51 -0.50
CA ILE A 30 3.03 5.63 -0.92
C ILE A 30 3.88 6.89 -0.92
N VAL A 31 3.73 7.73 -1.94
CA VAL A 31 4.23 9.10 -1.87
C VAL A 31 3.08 9.97 -1.39
N TYR A 32 3.18 10.50 -0.18
CA TYR A 32 2.16 11.34 0.42
C TYR A 32 2.77 12.72 0.74
N GLY A 33 2.15 13.77 0.19
CA GLY A 33 2.68 15.14 0.26
C GLY A 33 2.63 15.79 1.64
N GLU A 34 1.97 15.15 2.61
CA GLU A 34 1.94 15.55 4.02
C GLU A 34 2.61 14.46 4.87
N GLY A 35 3.18 14.85 6.01
CA GLY A 35 3.90 13.94 6.90
C GLY A 35 5.37 13.76 6.54
N GLY A 36 6.05 12.87 7.25
CA GLY A 36 7.44 12.50 7.07
C GLY A 36 7.63 11.16 6.35
N VAL A 37 8.82 10.94 5.82
CA VAL A 37 9.26 9.62 5.32
C VAL A 37 9.20 8.62 6.47
N GLY A 38 8.59 7.46 6.24
CA GLY A 38 8.36 6.43 7.25
C GLY A 38 7.01 6.54 7.97
N ASP A 39 6.23 7.60 7.75
CA ASP A 39 4.89 7.67 8.34
C ASP A 39 3.98 6.58 7.75
N ILE A 40 3.20 5.91 8.61
CA ILE A 40 2.19 4.95 8.17
C ILE A 40 0.94 5.73 7.77
N VAL A 41 0.57 5.62 6.50
CA VAL A 41 -0.60 6.29 5.91
C VAL A 41 -1.67 5.25 5.67
N ILE A 42 -2.88 5.52 6.17
CA ILE A 42 -4.09 4.79 5.78
C ILE A 42 -4.79 5.69 4.77
N ALA A 43 -4.96 5.20 3.55
CA ALA A 43 -5.55 5.98 2.47
C ALA A 43 -6.79 5.26 1.92
N THR A 44 -7.86 6.02 1.82
CA THR A 44 -9.04 5.70 1.02
C THR A 44 -8.77 5.97 -0.47
N ALA A 45 -9.63 5.44 -1.35
CA ALA A 45 -9.55 5.72 -2.78
C ALA A 45 -9.58 7.23 -3.12
N GLU A 46 -10.27 8.01 -2.29
CA GLU A 46 -10.43 9.46 -2.40
C GLU A 46 -9.17 10.21 -1.94
N GLU A 47 -8.45 9.70 -0.94
CA GLU A 47 -7.20 10.27 -0.45
C GLU A 47 -6.00 9.92 -1.35
N LEU A 48 -6.15 8.90 -2.19
CA LEU A 48 -5.20 8.55 -3.25
C LEU A 48 -5.35 9.45 -4.50
N ASP A 49 -6.20 10.47 -4.47
CA ASP A 49 -6.40 11.36 -5.61
C ASP A 49 -5.18 12.26 -5.89
N GLU A 50 -4.72 12.23 -7.13
CA GLU A 50 -3.39 12.68 -7.61
C GLU A 50 -3.31 14.19 -7.88
N ASP A 51 -4.13 15.03 -7.25
CA ASP A 51 -4.09 16.50 -7.46
C ASP A 51 -2.91 17.20 -6.75
N ARG A 52 -1.92 16.44 -6.25
CA ARG A 52 -0.77 16.94 -5.46
C ARG A 52 0.60 16.78 -6.12
N GLY A 53 0.67 16.52 -7.43
CA GLY A 53 1.96 16.43 -8.15
C GLY A 53 2.81 15.22 -7.76
N LEU A 54 2.15 14.14 -7.35
CA LEU A 54 2.80 12.86 -7.01
C LEU A 54 3.30 12.16 -8.29
N PRO A 55 4.42 11.42 -8.22
CA PRO A 55 4.90 10.65 -9.35
C PRO A 55 3.86 9.60 -9.76
N PRO A 56 3.71 9.32 -11.07
CA PRO A 56 2.74 8.36 -11.55
C PRO A 56 3.03 6.96 -10.99
N SER A 57 1.97 6.22 -10.68
CA SER A 57 2.05 4.86 -10.18
C SER A 57 2.93 3.96 -11.07
N THR A 58 3.76 3.13 -10.45
CA THR A 58 4.57 2.12 -11.16
C THR A 58 3.78 0.85 -11.51
N HIS A 59 2.49 0.78 -11.14
CA HIS A 59 1.62 -0.36 -11.40
C HIS A 59 1.02 -0.32 -12.80
N THR A 60 0.75 -1.52 -13.34
CA THR A 60 0.07 -1.66 -14.64
C THR A 60 -1.34 -1.06 -14.62
N ILE A 61 -2.03 -1.20 -13.48
CA ILE A 61 -3.29 -0.50 -13.18
C ILE A 61 -3.04 0.31 -11.91
N PRO A 62 -3.24 1.64 -11.93
CA PRO A 62 -3.05 2.46 -10.74
C PRO A 62 -3.95 1.96 -9.59
N ILE A 63 -3.40 1.88 -8.37
CA ILE A 63 -4.14 1.39 -7.20
C ILE A 63 -5.41 2.20 -6.96
N LYS A 64 -5.42 3.50 -7.25
CA LYS A 64 -6.63 4.34 -7.20
C LYS A 64 -7.77 3.78 -8.05
N VAL A 65 -7.47 3.34 -9.27
CA VAL A 65 -8.49 2.75 -10.17
C VAL A 65 -9.06 1.47 -9.57
N LEU A 66 -8.20 0.65 -8.95
CA LEU A 66 -8.64 -0.56 -8.25
C LEU A 66 -9.46 -0.25 -7.00
N ALA A 67 -9.05 0.77 -6.22
CA ALA A 67 -9.75 1.21 -5.04
C ALA A 67 -11.15 1.75 -5.38
N ASN A 68 -11.28 2.52 -6.47
CA ASN A 68 -12.58 2.97 -6.97
C ASN A 68 -13.45 1.81 -7.48
N TYR A 69 -12.85 0.80 -8.13
CA TYR A 69 -13.59 -0.36 -8.63
C TYR A 69 -14.08 -1.29 -7.51
N LEU A 70 -13.27 -1.45 -6.47
CA LEU A 70 -13.55 -2.37 -5.35
C LEU A 70 -14.26 -1.67 -4.18
N GLU A 71 -14.33 -0.34 -4.20
CA GLU A 71 -14.96 0.51 -3.19
C GLU A 71 -14.55 0.09 -1.76
N SER A 72 -15.52 -0.13 -0.87
CA SER A 72 -15.30 -0.49 0.53
C SER A 72 -14.61 -1.85 0.74
N LYS A 73 -14.41 -2.66 -0.31
CA LYS A 73 -13.72 -3.95 -0.21
C LYS A 73 -12.21 -3.81 -0.23
N LEU A 74 -11.67 -2.63 -0.55
CA LEU A 74 -10.23 -2.40 -0.61
C LEU A 74 -9.84 -1.25 0.32
N LEU A 75 -8.91 -1.55 1.23
CA LEU A 75 -8.22 -0.56 2.05
C LEU A 75 -6.76 -0.52 1.62
N VAL A 76 -6.21 0.69 1.47
CA VAL A 76 -4.77 0.86 1.23
C VAL A 76 -4.13 1.38 2.50
N VAL A 77 -3.10 0.68 2.94
CA VAL A 77 -2.18 1.13 3.98
C VAL A 77 -0.81 1.17 3.36
N GLY A 78 -0.02 2.19 3.68
CA GLY A 78 1.32 2.25 3.16
C GLY A 78 2.27 2.99 4.07
N VAL A 79 3.53 2.90 3.71
CA VAL A 79 4.59 3.67 4.34
C VAL A 79 4.92 4.82 3.40
N ASN A 80 4.93 6.04 3.93
CA ASN A 80 5.29 7.22 3.17
C ASN A 80 6.78 7.15 2.78
N VAL A 81 7.09 7.33 1.51
CA VAL A 81 8.46 7.22 0.99
C VAL A 81 8.88 8.50 0.29
N ASP A 82 10.19 8.76 0.32
CA ASP A 82 10.80 9.85 -0.42
C ASP A 82 10.73 9.56 -1.94
N PRO A 83 10.05 10.41 -2.74
CA PRO A 83 9.97 10.21 -4.19
C PRO A 83 11.35 10.22 -4.87
N ASP A 84 12.33 10.93 -4.32
CA ASP A 84 13.69 10.97 -4.88
C ASP A 84 14.43 9.65 -4.69
N ASN A 85 13.93 8.77 -3.81
CA ASN A 85 14.52 7.47 -3.50
C ASN A 85 13.81 6.27 -4.17
N LEU A 86 12.94 6.49 -5.16
CA LEU A 86 12.19 5.45 -5.87
C LEU A 86 12.86 4.87 -7.13
N GLY A 87 14.08 5.32 -7.47
CA GLY A 87 14.81 4.88 -8.66
C GLY A 87 15.29 3.41 -8.61
N LEU A 88 15.55 2.83 -9.79
CA LEU A 88 16.14 1.49 -9.89
C LEU A 88 17.52 1.43 -9.22
N GLY A 89 17.70 0.47 -8.32
CA GLY A 89 18.96 0.28 -7.58
C GLY A 89 19.10 1.16 -6.34
N ASN A 90 18.14 2.05 -6.08
CA ASN A 90 18.06 2.75 -4.81
C ASN A 90 17.72 1.76 -3.69
N LYS A 91 18.28 2.03 -2.51
CA LYS A 91 17.99 1.25 -1.30
C LYS A 91 16.82 1.91 -0.56
N ILE A 92 16.02 1.08 0.07
CA ILE A 92 15.02 1.56 1.04
C ILE A 92 15.73 2.43 2.09
N SER A 93 15.11 3.58 2.42
CA SER A 93 15.57 4.41 3.53
C SER A 93 15.35 3.69 4.85
N LYS A 94 16.18 3.96 5.85
CA LYS A 94 16.09 3.31 7.16
C LYS A 94 14.72 3.54 7.82
N GLU A 95 14.18 4.74 7.68
CA GLU A 95 12.89 5.16 8.21
C GLU A 95 11.75 4.32 7.62
N ALA A 96 11.74 4.16 6.30
CA ALA A 96 10.74 3.32 5.61
C ALA A 96 10.89 1.83 5.95
N GLU A 97 12.12 1.34 6.15
CA GLU A 97 12.38 -0.04 6.57
C GLU A 97 11.87 -0.30 7.99
N GLU A 98 12.16 0.59 8.94
CA GLU A 98 11.66 0.50 10.32
C GLU A 98 10.13 0.61 10.40
N ALA A 99 9.54 1.50 9.60
CA ALA A 99 8.10 1.64 9.49
C ALA A 99 7.43 0.40 8.89
N SER A 100 8.04 -0.21 7.86
CA SER A 100 7.54 -1.45 7.25
C SER A 100 7.52 -2.60 8.24
N HIS A 101 8.58 -2.74 9.05
CA HIS A 101 8.61 -3.73 10.14
C HIS A 101 7.56 -3.44 11.22
N THR A 102 7.41 -2.18 11.62
CA THR A 102 6.38 -1.76 12.58
C THR A 102 4.98 -2.10 12.08
N LEU A 103 4.68 -1.77 10.82
CA LEU A 103 3.40 -2.06 10.20
C LEU A 103 3.13 -3.56 10.12
N ALA A 104 4.11 -4.35 9.67
CA ALA A 104 3.98 -5.81 9.61
C ALA A 104 3.68 -6.42 11.00
N ASN A 105 4.35 -5.93 12.04
CA ASN A 105 4.11 -6.35 13.42
C ASN A 105 2.70 -6.01 13.91
N LEU A 106 2.21 -4.79 13.64
CA LEU A 106 0.86 -4.37 13.98
C LEU A 106 -0.21 -5.23 13.27
N LEU A 107 -0.01 -5.50 11.98
CA LEU A 107 -0.93 -6.34 11.21
C LEU A 107 -0.92 -7.78 11.71
N ALA A 108 0.25 -8.33 12.05
CA ALA A 108 0.35 -9.66 12.64
C ALA A 108 -0.41 -9.76 13.98
N ASP A 109 -0.33 -8.73 14.82
CA ASP A 109 -1.06 -8.66 16.09
C ASP A 109 -2.57 -8.60 15.86
N ILE A 110 -3.04 -7.71 14.99
CA ILE A 110 -4.48 -7.53 14.70
C ILE A 110 -5.08 -8.78 14.06
N LEU A 111 -4.35 -9.41 13.13
CA LEU A 111 -4.84 -10.58 12.41
C LEU A 111 -4.68 -11.90 13.18
N GLY A 112 -4.15 -11.85 14.42
CA GLY A 112 -3.93 -13.03 15.25
C GLY A 112 -2.95 -14.02 14.63
N CYS A 113 -1.91 -13.50 13.96
CA CYS A 113 -0.87 -14.30 13.31
C CYS A 113 0.35 -14.55 14.20
N ARG A 114 0.36 -14.03 15.43
CA ARG A 114 1.34 -14.42 16.44
C ARG A 114 0.90 -15.72 17.12
N GLU A 115 1.80 -16.71 17.13
CA GLU A 115 1.66 -17.94 17.91
C GLU A 115 1.66 -17.65 19.43
#